data_AF-A0AAF0XI30-F1
#
_entry.id   AF-A0AAF0XI30-F1
#
_cell.length_a   1.000
_cell.length_b   1.000
_cell.length_c   1.000
_cell.angle_alpha   90.00
_cell.angle_beta   90.00
_cell.angle_gamma   90.00
#
_symmetry.space_group_name_H-M   'P 1'
#
loop_
_entity.id
_entity.type
_entity.pdbx_description
1 polymer ?
#
loop_
_entity_poly.entity_id
_entity_poly.type
_entity_poly.pdbx_seq_one_letter_code
_entity_poly.pdbx_strand_id
1 'polypeptide(L)'
;MKAAALREMKTVASVAPFGACFSSQTIAKGQTGPVVPLIDLTLPDNQRWRFYGGNSMVPLNKEVMCLAFVDAGYKPNPKTSIAIGGYQLENFLIEFDIDSSKLGISTSLLLMNTTCSQSRL
;
A
#
# COMPACT_ATOMS: atom_id res chain seq x y z
N MET A 1 -8.41 4.35 -11.76
CA MET A 1 -9.88 4.52 -11.67
C MET A 1 -10.68 3.29 -12.09
N LYS A 2 -10.42 2.66 -13.25
CA LYS A 2 -11.19 1.48 -13.72
C LYS A 2 -11.32 0.36 -12.68
N ALA A 3 -10.22 -0.04 -12.03
CA ALA A 3 -10.24 -1.09 -11.01
C ALA A 3 -11.07 -0.71 -9.76
N ALA A 4 -11.10 0.57 -9.39
CA ALA A 4 -11.92 1.07 -8.28
C ALA A 4 -13.41 1.06 -8.64
N ALA A 5 -13.75 1.40 -9.90
CA ALA A 5 -15.13 1.35 -10.41
C ALA A 5 -15.69 -0.09 -10.41
N LEU A 6 -14.88 -1.10 -10.72
CA LEU A 6 -15.27 -2.51 -10.62
C LEU A 6 -15.58 -2.97 -9.18
N ARG A 7 -15.22 -2.15 -8.19
CA ARG A 7 -15.54 -2.38 -6.77
C ARG A 7 -16.53 -1.36 -6.22
N GLU A 8 -17.20 -0.61 -7.10
CA GLU A 8 -18.24 0.37 -6.73
C GLU A 8 -17.73 1.45 -5.75
N MET A 9 -16.42 1.72 -5.76
CA MET A 9 -15.81 2.73 -4.90
C MET A 9 -16.22 4.13 -5.38
N LYS A 10 -16.86 4.92 -4.52
CA LYS A 10 -17.29 6.28 -4.86
C LYS A 10 -16.14 7.27 -4.69
N THR A 11 -15.80 7.96 -5.78
CA THR A 11 -14.80 9.03 -5.77
C THR A 11 -15.30 10.26 -5.02
N VAL A 12 -14.40 10.93 -4.30
CA VAL A 12 -14.64 12.23 -3.68
C VAL A 12 -13.54 13.21 -4.10
N ALA A 13 -13.65 14.48 -3.68
CA ALA A 13 -12.60 15.47 -3.93
C ALA A 13 -11.26 14.97 -3.35
N SER A 14 -10.21 15.12 -4.14
CA SER A 14 -8.85 14.80 -3.71
C SER A 14 -8.42 15.72 -2.57
N VAL A 15 -7.71 15.17 -1.59
CA VAL A 15 -7.21 15.90 -0.43
C VAL A 15 -5.70 15.87 -0.49
N ALA A 16 -5.07 17.04 -0.60
CA ALA A 16 -3.62 17.14 -0.67
C ALA A 16 -2.96 16.44 0.54
N PRO A 17 -1.86 15.70 0.34
CA PRO A 17 -1.09 15.55 -0.90
C PRO A 17 -1.59 14.43 -1.85
N PHE A 18 -2.73 13.81 -1.57
CA PHE A 18 -3.20 12.64 -2.31
C PHE A 18 -3.97 13.01 -3.57
N GLY A 19 -3.63 12.34 -4.68
CA GLY A 19 -4.25 12.60 -5.98
C GLY A 19 -5.60 11.89 -6.20
N ALA A 20 -5.92 10.85 -5.42
CA ALA A 20 -7.15 10.07 -5.56
C ALA A 20 -7.74 9.71 -4.20
N CYS A 21 -8.99 10.13 -3.97
CA CYS A 21 -9.72 9.89 -2.72
C CYS A 21 -11.11 9.31 -2.98
N PHE A 22 -11.60 8.56 -2.00
CA PHE A 22 -12.85 7.81 -2.07
C PHE A 22 -13.64 7.96 -0.78
N SER A 23 -14.96 7.77 -0.88
CA SER A 23 -15.83 7.67 0.29
C SER A 23 -15.55 6.36 1.03
N SER A 24 -15.13 6.47 2.28
CA SER A 24 -14.92 5.35 3.20
C SER A 24 -16.19 4.50 3.38
N GLN A 25 -17.37 5.08 3.17
CA GLN A 25 -18.65 4.37 3.30
C GLN A 25 -18.88 3.33 2.20
N THR A 26 -18.18 3.46 1.07
CA THR A 26 -18.30 2.53 -0.08
C THR A 26 -17.25 1.43 -0.08
N ILE A 27 -16.40 1.37 0.95
CA ILE A 27 -15.26 0.46 1.01
C ILE A 27 -15.41 -0.44 2.23
N ALA A 28 -15.59 -1.74 1.97
CA ALA A 28 -15.65 -2.74 3.02
C ALA A 28 -14.31 -2.89 3.75
N LYS A 29 -14.34 -3.45 4.96
CA LYS A 29 -13.15 -3.81 5.73
C LYS A 29 -12.88 -5.31 5.63
N GLY A 30 -11.62 -5.68 5.47
CA GLY A 30 -11.15 -7.06 5.41
C GLY A 30 -9.96 -7.29 6.34
N GLN A 31 -9.43 -8.51 6.33
CA GLN A 31 -8.32 -8.95 7.19
C GLN A 31 -7.06 -8.07 7.05
N THR A 32 -6.75 -7.65 5.82
CA THR A 32 -5.57 -6.84 5.50
C THR A 32 -5.93 -5.35 5.30
N GLY A 33 -6.99 -4.89 5.95
CA GLY A 33 -7.49 -3.52 5.87
C GLY A 33 -8.60 -3.34 4.81
N PRO A 34 -8.75 -2.13 4.25
CA PRO A 34 -9.78 -1.80 3.26
C PRO A 34 -9.83 -2.77 2.06
N VAL A 35 -11.02 -3.19 1.63
CA VAL A 35 -11.20 -4.14 0.52
C VAL A 35 -11.14 -3.41 -0.82
N VAL A 36 -9.93 -3.03 -1.23
CA VAL A 36 -9.66 -2.29 -2.47
C VAL A 36 -8.88 -3.14 -3.48
N PRO A 37 -8.75 -2.70 -4.75
CA PRO A 37 -7.88 -3.37 -5.71
C PRO A 37 -6.46 -3.52 -5.17
N LEU A 38 -5.88 -4.71 -5.34
CA LEU A 38 -4.51 -5.01 -4.95
C LEU A 38 -3.54 -4.30 -5.90
N ILE A 39 -2.40 -3.89 -5.38
CA ILE A 39 -1.32 -3.29 -6.17
C ILE A 39 -0.12 -4.22 -6.04
N ASP A 40 0.31 -4.81 -7.16
CA ASP A 40 1.50 -5.66 -7.21
C ASP A 40 2.64 -4.86 -7.84
N LEU A 41 3.77 -4.75 -7.13
CA LEU A 41 5.05 -4.39 -7.74
C LEU A 41 5.68 -5.68 -8.28
N THR A 42 5.86 -5.74 -9.60
CA THR A 42 6.59 -6.84 -10.23
C THR A 42 8.09 -6.62 -10.06
N LEU A 43 8.74 -7.59 -9.44
CA LEU A 43 10.18 -7.64 -9.18
C LEU A 43 10.85 -8.56 -10.22
N PRO A 44 12.20 -8.59 -10.29
CA PRO A 44 12.92 -9.57 -11.09
C PRO A 44 12.45 -11.01 -10.85
N ASP A 45 12.64 -11.87 -11.85
CA ASP A 45 12.24 -13.28 -11.83
C ASP A 45 10.73 -13.52 -11.62
N ASN A 46 9.90 -12.57 -12.06
CA ASN A 46 8.44 -12.63 -11.96
C ASN A 46 7.92 -12.73 -10.50
N GLN A 47 8.75 -12.33 -9.55
CA GLN A 47 8.34 -12.18 -8.15
C GLN A 47 7.42 -10.97 -8.00
N ARG A 48 6.55 -10.99 -7.00
CA ARG A 48 5.57 -9.92 -6.77
C ARG A 48 5.57 -9.50 -5.32
N TRP A 49 5.69 -8.20 -5.10
CA TRP A 49 5.39 -7.60 -3.81
C TRP A 49 4.00 -6.96 -3.86
N ARG A 50 3.07 -7.53 -3.10
CA ARG A 50 1.66 -7.18 -3.10
C ARG A 50 1.30 -6.25 -1.95
N PHE A 51 0.74 -5.10 -2.26
CA PHE A 51 0.13 -4.20 -1.30
C PHE A 51 -1.37 -4.45 -1.18
N TYR A 52 -1.82 -4.54 0.07
CA TYR A 52 -3.23 -4.64 0.45
C TYR A 52 -3.79 -3.27 0.82
N GLY A 53 -5.10 -3.19 1.11
CA GLY A 53 -5.73 -1.93 1.49
C GLY A 53 -5.08 -1.25 2.68
N GLY A 54 -4.59 -2.02 3.66
CA GLY A 54 -3.86 -1.47 4.81
C GLY A 54 -2.55 -0.77 4.45
N ASN A 55 -1.97 -1.06 3.28
CA ASN A 55 -0.74 -0.44 2.79
C ASN A 55 -1.00 0.61 1.69
N SER A 56 -2.16 0.53 1.02
CA SER A 56 -2.49 1.33 -0.15
C SER A 56 -3.54 2.41 0.09
N MET A 57 -4.27 2.37 1.20
CA MET A 57 -5.34 3.33 1.50
C MET A 57 -5.19 3.95 2.87
N VAL A 58 -5.03 5.27 2.92
CA VAL A 58 -4.94 6.04 4.16
C VAL A 58 -6.30 6.64 4.54
N PRO A 59 -6.85 6.33 5.72
CA PRO A 59 -8.05 7.02 6.21
C PRO A 59 -7.68 8.43 6.70
N LEU A 60 -8.31 9.45 6.13
CA LEU A 60 -8.11 10.84 6.58
C LEU A 60 -9.11 11.21 7.68
N ASN A 61 -10.34 10.69 7.56
CA ASN A 61 -11.39 10.80 8.56
C ASN A 61 -12.41 9.67 8.36
N LYS A 62 -13.57 9.75 9.03
CA LYS A 62 -14.62 8.71 8.97
C LYS A 62 -15.27 8.58 7.58
N GLU A 63 -15.17 9.61 6.74
CA GLU A 63 -15.87 9.72 5.46
C GLU A 63 -14.93 9.58 4.26
N VAL A 64 -13.66 9.94 4.42
CA VAL A 64 -12.69 10.00 3.32
C VAL A 64 -11.47 9.15 3.60
N MET A 65 -11.10 8.37 2.59
CA MET A 65 -9.82 7.68 2.53
C MET A 65 -9.19 7.85 1.15
N CYS A 66 -7.87 7.94 1.11
CA CYS A 66 -7.14 8.26 -0.11
C CYS A 66 -6.12 7.18 -0.47
N LEU A 67 -5.82 7.08 -1.76
CA LEU A 67 -4.75 6.23 -2.26
C LEU A 67 -3.42 6.76 -1.72
N ALA A 68 -2.66 5.91 -1.04
CA ALA A 68 -1.40 6.24 -0.37
C ALA A 68 -0.21 6.34 -1.35
N PHE A 69 -0.45 6.84 -2.55
CA PHE A 69 0.56 7.10 -3.59
C PHE A 69 0.46 8.57 -3.99
N VAL A 70 1.58 9.28 -3.92
CA VAL A 70 1.66 10.71 -4.18
C VAL A 70 2.56 10.97 -5.38
N ASP A 71 2.22 11.99 -6.17
CA ASP A 71 3.06 12.45 -7.27
C ASP A 71 4.25 13.23 -6.69
N ALA A 72 5.48 12.78 -6.98
CA ALA A 72 6.70 13.45 -6.56
C ALA A 72 7.06 14.68 -7.43
N GLY A 73 6.26 14.95 -8.46
CA GLY A 73 6.53 15.96 -9.47
C GLY A 73 7.52 15.48 -10.53
N TYR A 74 7.59 16.23 -11.62
CA TYR A 74 8.49 15.93 -12.72
C TYR A 74 9.94 16.29 -12.38
N LYS A 75 10.85 15.34 -12.57
CA LYS A 75 12.30 15.57 -12.54
C LYS A 75 12.96 14.84 -13.71
N PRO A 76 13.77 15.51 -14.54
CA PRO A 76 14.51 14.81 -15.59
C PRO A 76 15.52 13.86 -14.94
N ASN A 77 15.53 12.59 -15.37
CA ASN A 77 16.42 11.52 -14.92
C ASN A 77 16.47 11.36 -13.38
N PRO A 78 15.35 10.96 -12.74
CA PRO A 78 15.35 10.79 -11.29
C PRO A 78 16.26 9.62 -10.89
N LYS A 79 17.04 9.80 -9.81
CA LYS A 79 17.82 8.69 -9.20
C LYS A 79 16.91 7.57 -8.68
N THR A 80 15.67 7.89 -8.33
CA THR A 80 14.69 6.98 -7.75
C THR A 80 13.32 7.27 -8.36
N SER A 81 12.77 6.31 -9.10
CA SER A 81 11.45 6.44 -9.73
C SER A 81 10.29 6.18 -8.76
N ILE A 82 10.51 5.27 -7.79
CA ILE A 82 9.53 4.91 -6.76
C ILE A 82 10.26 4.88 -5.42
N ALA A 83 9.80 5.69 -4.47
CA ALA A 83 10.25 5.64 -3.08
C ALA A 83 9.15 4.99 -2.25
N ILE A 84 9.39 3.78 -1.74
CA ILE A 84 8.43 3.05 -0.91
C ILE A 84 8.54 3.60 0.51
N GLY A 85 7.45 4.20 1.00
CA GLY A 85 7.42 4.84 2.32
C GLY A 85 7.06 3.87 3.44
N GLY A 86 7.23 4.31 4.69
CA GLY A 86 6.95 3.49 5.88
C GLY A 86 5.54 2.89 5.91
N TYR A 87 4.53 3.63 5.44
CA TYR A 87 3.14 3.17 5.39
C TYR A 87 2.96 1.90 4.55
N GLN A 88 3.72 1.78 3.44
CA GLN A 88 3.71 0.57 2.62
C GLN A 88 4.48 -0.59 3.26
N LEU A 89 5.45 -0.32 4.15
CA LEU A 89 6.26 -1.33 4.84
C LEU A 89 5.56 -1.92 6.07
N GLU A 90 4.50 -1.28 6.58
CA GLU A 90 3.79 -1.73 7.76
C GLU A 90 3.26 -3.17 7.61
N ASN A 91 3.48 -3.97 8.65
CA ASN A 91 3.05 -5.37 8.74
C ASN A 91 3.66 -6.28 7.66
N PHE A 92 4.85 -5.94 7.15
CA PHE A 92 5.74 -6.85 6.46
C PHE A 92 6.98 -7.10 7.33
N LEU A 93 7.46 -8.34 7.35
CA LEU A 93 8.83 -8.62 7.77
C LEU A 93 9.73 -8.37 6.56
N ILE A 94 10.72 -7.48 6.75
CA ILE A 94 11.66 -7.11 5.70
C ILE A 94 13.07 -7.45 6.20
N GLU A 95 13.75 -8.32 5.48
CA GLU A 95 15.09 -8.78 5.77
C GLU A 95 16.08 -8.17 4.79
N PHE A 96 17.08 -7.47 5.31
CA PHE A 96 18.19 -6.94 4.54
C PHE A 96 19.38 -7.89 4.73
N ASP A 97 19.54 -8.84 3.80
CA ASP A 97 20.70 -9.73 3.79
C ASP A 97 21.82 -9.04 3.00
N ILE A 98 22.69 -8.37 3.75
CA ILE A 98 23.82 -7.60 3.20
C ILE A 98 24.86 -8.54 2.58
N ASP A 99 25.10 -9.69 3.20
CA ASP A 99 26.14 -10.63 2.79
C ASP A 99 25.82 -11.25 1.43
N SER A 100 24.54 -11.60 1.19
CA SER A 100 24.10 -12.14 -0.10
C SER A 100 23.52 -11.10 -1.07
N SER A 101 23.51 -9.81 -0.68
CA SER A 101 22.93 -8.70 -1.45
C SER A 101 21.47 -8.94 -1.85
N LYS A 102 20.66 -9.44 -0.92
CA LYS A 102 19.25 -9.77 -1.14
C LYS A 102 18.33 -9.00 -0.21
N LEU A 103 17.12 -8.75 -0.70
CA LEU A 103 16.00 -8.21 0.07
C LEU A 103 14.93 -9.30 0.21
N GLY A 104 14.73 -9.77 1.43
CA GLY A 104 13.64 -10.67 1.79
C GLY A 104 12.40 -9.88 2.16
N ILE A 105 11.25 -10.21 1.58
CA ILE A 105 9.97 -9.57 1.88
C ILE A 105 8.95 -10.67 2.14
N SER A 106 8.36 -10.68 3.33
CA SER A 106 7.30 -11.63 3.67
C SER A 106 6.00 -11.32 2.91
N THR A 107 5.01 -12.20 3.02
CA THR A 107 3.62 -11.76 2.82
C THR A 107 3.19 -10.82 3.96
N SER A 108 2.05 -10.14 3.81
CA SER A 108 1.50 -9.30 4.88
C SER A 108 1.21 -10.16 6.13
N LEU A 109 1.81 -9.80 7.26
CA LEU A 109 1.64 -10.48 8.56
C LEU A 109 0.18 -10.54 9.00
N LEU A 110 -0.65 -9.58 8.57
CA LEU A 110 -2.08 -9.57 8.84
C LEU A 110 -2.81 -10.83 8.30
N LEU A 111 -2.31 -11.46 7.22
CA LEU A 111 -2.86 -12.72 6.72
C LEU A 111 -2.57 -13.90 7.66
N MET A 112 -1.51 -13.78 8.44
CA MET A 112 -1.08 -14.74 9.45
C MET A 112 -1.65 -14.40 10.84
N ASN A 113 -2.63 -13.49 10.91
CA ASN A 113 -3.22 -12.98 12.14
C ASN A 113 -2.19 -12.44 13.15
N THR A 114 -1.10 -11.84 12.65
CA THR A 114 -0.07 -11.17 13.46
C THR A 114 0.28 -9.80 12.90
N THR A 115 1.07 -9.03 13.63
CA THR A 115 1.49 -7.66 13.27
C THR A 115 2.93 -7.43 13.73
N CYS A 116 3.60 -6.40 13.22
CA CYS A 116 4.93 -6.05 13.70
C CYS A 116 4.97 -5.67 15.21
N SER A 117 3.84 -5.23 15.78
CA SER A 117 3.74 -4.91 17.21
C SER A 117 3.55 -6.14 18.11
N GLN A 118 3.21 -7.30 17.54
CA GLN A 118 3.09 -8.57 18.28
C GLN A 118 4.43 -9.31 18.35
N SER A 119 5.51 -8.60 18.71
CA SER A 119 6.80 -9.21 18.98
C SER A 119 6.84 -9.73 20.42
N ARG A 120 7.38 -10.94 20.60
CA ARG A 120 7.79 -11.44 21.92
C ARG A 120 9.21 -10.95 22.16
N LEU A 121 9.36 -9.73 22.65
CA LEU A 121 10.60 -9.27 23.26
C LEU A 121 10.46 -9.36 24.78
#